data_AF-A0A1G4K9K9-F1
#
_entry.id   AF-A0A1G4K9K9-F1
#
_cell.length_a   1.000
_cell.length_b   1.000
_cell.length_c   1.000
_cell.angle_alpha   90.00
_cell.angle_beta   90.00
_cell.angle_gamma   90.00
#
_symmetry.space_group_name_H-M   'P 1'
#
loop_
_entity.id
_entity.type
_entity.pdbx_description
1 polymer ?
#
loop_
_entity_poly.entity_id
_entity_poly.type
_entity_poly.pdbx_seq_one_letter_code
_entity_poly.pdbx_strand_id
1 'polypeptide(L)'
;MSQAGSEDRNELYKSAVAFLNDPGVSDAPLTKKIEFLQSKGLTQDEIDKALKDAKDKPVEEFNNLKKKRELSSGTYQQYEAVPPPLPQRDWKDYFVMATASAGLCYGVYQLAKRYVVPNLLPESHSKLEQDKQQIMEQFDRMEQLLETIETEHSASTKRETDKFQELDQVVVELQTALEGTKRARDKLEDDVRIMRLEIEGIQKSVDTFIAENNSNPAVRKLNEEISSLKALLRTSDLLKASSPPSEQNKSPLPGAEVIPSASEILAKMNFPKKSDADTPAWKKSRETAANDKSIPEWQKAAAEKAPTPIPEWQKAMLNAESPSPETES
;
A
#
# COMPACT_ATOMS: atom_id res chain seq x y z
N MET A 1 45.16 21.14 0.20
CA MET A 1 44.78 20.73 -1.18
C MET A 1 43.27 20.48 -1.29
N SER A 2 42.42 21.29 -0.63
CA SER A 2 40.97 20.98 -0.49
C SER A 2 40.06 21.82 -1.40
N GLN A 3 40.64 22.63 -2.29
CA GLN A 3 39.88 23.56 -3.15
C GLN A 3 39.56 22.97 -4.54
N ALA A 4 40.32 21.96 -4.98
CA ALA A 4 40.12 21.30 -6.28
C ALA A 4 38.80 20.52 -6.34
N GLY A 5 38.45 19.76 -5.30
CA GLY A 5 37.24 18.94 -5.30
C GLY A 5 35.91 19.72 -5.31
N SER A 6 35.92 20.98 -4.86
CA SER A 6 34.75 21.87 -4.96
C SER A 6 34.60 22.52 -6.33
N GLU A 7 35.72 22.80 -7.01
CA GLU A 7 35.70 23.36 -8.37
C GLU A 7 35.25 22.29 -9.36
N ASP A 8 35.78 21.07 -9.27
CA ASP A 8 35.37 19.92 -10.10
C ASP A 8 33.88 19.60 -9.95
N ARG A 9 33.34 19.65 -8.72
CA ARG A 9 31.90 19.43 -8.48
C ARG A 9 31.03 20.56 -9.02
N ASN A 10 31.48 21.81 -8.94
CA ASN A 10 30.77 22.95 -9.51
C ASN A 10 30.77 22.89 -11.05
N GLU A 11 31.84 22.42 -11.66
CA GLU A 11 31.91 22.17 -13.11
C GLU A 11 30.95 21.06 -13.55
N LEU A 12 30.88 19.94 -12.81
CA LEU A 12 29.90 18.89 -13.04
C LEU A 12 28.47 19.41 -12.94
N TYR A 13 28.17 20.21 -11.92
CA TYR A 13 26.86 20.84 -11.74
C TYR A 13 26.50 21.79 -12.90
N LYS A 14 27.44 22.66 -13.32
CA LYS A 14 27.23 23.54 -14.48
C LYS A 14 27.00 22.75 -15.77
N SER A 15 27.72 21.64 -15.96
CA SER A 15 27.52 20.77 -17.12
C SER A 15 26.16 20.08 -17.11
N ALA A 16 25.64 19.73 -15.92
CA ALA A 16 24.32 19.16 -15.74
C ALA A 16 23.21 20.17 -16.08
N VAL A 17 23.32 21.41 -15.62
CA VAL A 17 22.37 22.49 -15.95
C VAL A 17 22.41 22.81 -17.45
N ALA A 18 23.60 22.82 -18.08
CA ALA A 18 23.73 23.00 -19.52
C ALA A 18 23.10 21.85 -20.33
N PHE A 19 23.27 20.60 -19.89
CA PHE A 19 22.66 19.42 -20.51
C PHE A 19 21.13 19.42 -20.39
N LEU A 20 20.60 19.82 -19.23
CA LEU A 20 19.15 19.91 -19.01
C LEU A 20 18.48 21.03 -19.80
N ASN A 21 19.22 22.08 -20.16
CA ASN A 21 18.76 23.19 -20.99
C ASN A 21 18.96 22.96 -22.51
N ASP A 22 19.57 21.85 -22.92
CA ASP A 22 19.73 21.50 -24.33
C ASP A 22 18.38 21.11 -24.95
N PRO A 23 17.92 21.76 -26.04
CA PRO A 23 16.67 21.42 -26.73
C PRO A 23 16.59 19.97 -27.24
N GLY A 24 17.73 19.29 -27.44
CA GLY A 24 17.72 17.86 -27.79
C GLY A 24 17.40 16.94 -26.60
N VAL A 25 17.56 17.43 -25.38
CA VAL A 25 17.40 16.69 -24.13
C VAL A 25 16.09 17.07 -23.45
N SER A 26 15.48 18.22 -23.76
CA SER A 26 14.19 18.65 -23.22
C SER A 26 13.07 17.62 -23.45
N ASP A 27 13.02 16.99 -24.62
CA ASP A 27 12.00 15.99 -24.99
C ASP A 27 12.22 14.59 -24.40
N ALA A 28 13.40 14.31 -23.81
CA ALA A 28 13.68 13.01 -23.22
C ALA A 28 12.86 12.78 -21.92
N PRO A 29 12.44 11.53 -21.61
CA PRO A 29 11.78 11.21 -20.35
C PRO A 29 12.65 11.56 -19.13
N LEU A 30 12.03 12.08 -18.06
CA LEU A 30 12.73 12.55 -16.86
C LEU A 30 13.64 11.48 -16.25
N THR A 31 13.18 10.23 -16.23
CA THR A 31 13.95 9.07 -15.74
C THR A 31 15.31 8.94 -16.41
N LYS A 32 15.37 9.12 -17.74
CA LYS A 32 16.63 9.03 -18.50
C LYS A 32 17.57 10.20 -18.23
N LYS A 33 17.02 11.38 -17.95
CA LYS A 33 17.82 12.56 -17.55
C LYS A 33 18.46 12.34 -16.19
N ILE A 34 17.69 11.79 -15.23
CA ILE A 34 18.18 11.47 -13.88
C ILE A 34 19.27 10.40 -13.95
N GLU A 35 19.03 9.29 -14.67
CA GLU A 35 20.02 8.21 -14.85
C GLU A 35 21.32 8.71 -15.51
N PHE A 36 21.22 9.58 -16.52
CA PHE A 36 22.40 10.17 -17.15
C PHE A 36 23.18 11.04 -16.16
N LEU A 37 22.51 11.88 -15.38
CA LEU A 37 23.16 12.72 -14.38
C LEU A 37 23.77 11.91 -13.23
N GLN A 38 23.12 10.82 -12.81
CA GLN A 38 23.69 9.86 -11.85
C GLN A 38 24.94 9.18 -12.42
N SER A 39 24.91 8.78 -13.70
CA SER A 39 26.08 8.19 -14.38
C SER A 39 27.26 9.15 -14.52
N LYS A 40 26.99 10.46 -14.49
CA LYS A 40 28.00 11.54 -14.45
C LYS A 40 28.56 11.80 -13.06
N GLY A 41 28.06 11.12 -12.03
CA GLY A 41 28.55 11.20 -10.66
C GLY A 41 27.87 12.28 -9.81
N LEU A 42 26.70 12.80 -10.24
CA LEU A 42 25.91 13.70 -9.41
C LEU A 42 25.09 12.90 -8.39
N THR A 43 24.99 13.44 -7.18
CA THR A 43 24.12 12.91 -6.14
C THR A 43 22.66 13.32 -6.38
N GLN A 44 21.70 12.57 -5.82
CA GLN A 44 20.27 12.83 -6.02
C GLN A 44 19.88 14.27 -5.64
N ASP A 45 20.44 14.79 -4.54
CA ASP A 45 20.21 16.16 -4.07
C ASP A 45 20.74 17.24 -5.04
N GLU A 46 21.86 16.97 -5.73
CA GLU A 46 22.45 17.87 -6.73
C GLU A 46 21.66 17.83 -8.04
N ILE A 47 21.15 16.67 -8.41
CA ILE A 47 20.29 16.46 -9.59
C ILE A 47 18.99 17.24 -9.43
N ASP A 48 18.35 17.15 -8.27
CA ASP A 48 17.10 17.87 -8.02
C ASP A 48 17.30 19.39 -8.05
N LYS A 49 18.43 19.88 -7.53
CA LYS A 49 18.83 21.30 -7.63
C LYS A 49 19.10 21.70 -9.08
N ALA A 50 19.80 20.89 -9.87
CA ALA A 50 20.08 21.19 -11.27
C ALA A 50 18.81 21.19 -12.13
N LEU A 51 17.87 20.28 -11.85
CA LEU A 51 16.58 20.19 -12.52
C LEU A 51 15.70 21.41 -12.21
N LYS A 52 15.73 21.89 -10.97
CA LYS A 52 15.06 23.12 -10.56
C LYS A 52 15.68 24.35 -11.23
N ASP A 53 17.01 24.45 -11.22
CA ASP A 53 17.73 25.59 -11.81
C ASP A 53 17.61 25.65 -13.34
N ALA A 54 17.60 24.51 -14.04
CA ALA A 54 17.33 24.44 -15.47
C ALA A 54 15.89 24.89 -15.82
N LYS A 55 14.92 24.58 -14.95
CA LYS A 55 13.52 25.00 -15.12
C LYS A 55 13.30 26.50 -14.83
N ASP A 56 14.03 27.04 -13.86
CA ASP A 56 13.91 28.45 -13.44
C ASP A 56 14.81 29.41 -14.25
N LYS A 57 15.86 28.93 -14.93
CA LYS A 57 16.79 29.75 -15.73
C LYS A 57 16.98 29.25 -17.16
N PRO A 58 16.09 29.60 -18.11
CA PRO A 58 16.44 29.60 -19.53
C PRO A 58 17.51 30.68 -19.78
N VAL A 59 18.66 30.28 -20.32
CA VAL A 59 19.89 31.08 -20.34
C VAL A 59 19.85 32.19 -21.40
N GLU A 60 19.77 33.45 -20.96
CA GLU A 60 20.18 34.65 -21.71
C GLU A 60 21.70 34.94 -21.57
N GLU A 61 22.45 34.14 -20.78
CA GLU A 61 23.77 34.55 -20.30
C GLU A 61 24.96 33.65 -20.73
N PHE A 62 24.88 33.00 -21.90
CA PHE A 62 26.04 32.28 -22.47
C PHE A 62 26.44 32.72 -23.90
N ASN A 63 25.67 33.61 -24.55
CA ASN A 63 25.99 34.08 -25.91
C ASN A 63 26.83 35.37 -25.97
N ASN A 64 27.10 36.04 -24.84
CA ASN A 64 27.71 37.39 -24.85
C ASN A 64 29.24 37.44 -24.88
N LEU A 65 29.97 36.32 -24.82
CA LEU A 65 31.44 36.35 -24.87
C LEU A 65 32.04 36.34 -26.29
N LYS A 66 31.23 36.24 -27.36
CA LYS A 66 31.74 36.16 -28.75
C LYS A 66 31.65 37.45 -29.56
N LYS A 67 31.13 38.55 -29.03
CA LYS A 67 30.83 39.78 -29.80
C LYS A 67 31.47 41.06 -29.26
N LYS A 68 32.77 41.02 -28.93
CA LYS A 68 33.54 42.25 -28.64
C LYS A 68 34.97 42.16 -29.15
N ARG A 69 35.13 42.04 -30.47
CA ARG A 69 36.40 42.31 -31.14
C ARG A 69 36.18 42.64 -32.61
N GLU A 70 35.54 43.77 -32.87
CA GLU A 70 35.57 44.42 -34.18
C GLU A 70 34.85 45.76 -34.08
N LEU A 71 35.60 46.83 -33.82
CA LEU A 71 35.43 48.03 -34.65
C LEU A 71 36.70 48.87 -34.61
N SER A 72 37.40 48.74 -35.73
CA SER A 72 38.58 49.47 -36.15
C SER A 72 38.17 50.86 -36.65
N SER A 73 39.07 51.81 -36.40
CA SER A 73 39.40 52.94 -37.29
C SER A 73 38.32 53.96 -37.61
N GLY A 74 38.41 55.10 -36.92
CA GLY A 74 37.88 56.38 -37.37
C GLY A 74 38.99 57.43 -37.31
N THR A 75 39.82 57.47 -38.35
CA THR A 75 40.61 58.64 -38.77
C THR A 75 39.75 59.90 -38.67
N TYR A 76 40.27 61.04 -38.17
CA TYR A 76 40.14 62.38 -38.77
C TYR A 76 40.69 63.51 -37.86
N GLN A 77 41.66 64.23 -38.44
CA GLN A 77 41.97 65.67 -38.26
C GLN A 77 42.66 66.13 -36.96
N GLN A 78 43.98 66.22 -37.06
CA GLN A 78 44.88 66.98 -36.20
C GLN A 78 44.69 68.48 -36.46
N TYR A 79 44.03 69.19 -35.54
CA TYR A 79 44.06 70.65 -35.44
C TYR A 79 44.95 71.02 -34.26
N GLU A 80 46.09 71.64 -34.56
CA GLU A 80 46.99 72.20 -33.55
C GLU A 80 46.47 73.59 -33.16
N ALA A 81 45.54 73.60 -32.20
CA ALA A 81 45.09 74.82 -31.54
C ALA A 81 46.02 75.10 -30.34
N VAL A 82 46.81 76.16 -30.42
CA VAL A 82 47.55 76.70 -29.28
C VAL A 82 46.55 76.98 -28.16
N PRO A 83 46.62 76.31 -26.99
CA PRO A 83 45.67 76.55 -25.91
C PRO A 83 45.91 77.95 -25.32
N PRO A 84 44.86 78.77 -25.14
CA PRO A 84 44.98 80.05 -24.46
C PRO A 84 45.50 79.85 -23.03
N PRO A 85 46.31 80.80 -22.49
CA PRO A 85 46.92 80.66 -21.17
C PRO A 85 45.86 80.47 -20.09
N LEU A 86 46.08 79.46 -19.23
CA LEU A 86 45.18 79.11 -18.13
C LEU A 86 45.08 80.29 -17.15
N PRO A 87 43.87 80.72 -16.74
CA PRO A 87 43.71 81.78 -15.75
C PRO A 87 44.39 81.38 -14.43
N GLN A 88 45.12 82.32 -13.84
CA GLN A 88 45.81 82.11 -12.57
C GLN A 88 44.76 81.88 -11.47
N ARG A 89 44.90 80.76 -10.75
CA ARG A 89 43.99 80.37 -9.66
C ARG A 89 44.29 81.25 -8.45
N ASP A 90 43.58 82.36 -8.34
CA ASP A 90 43.66 83.23 -7.19
C ASP A 90 43.18 82.49 -5.93
N TRP A 91 43.80 82.76 -4.78
CA TRP A 91 43.39 82.21 -3.47
C TRP A 91 41.90 82.46 -3.15
N LYS A 92 41.29 83.43 -3.82
CA LYS A 92 39.85 83.73 -3.79
C LYS A 92 39.01 82.60 -4.39
N ASP A 93 39.48 81.94 -5.45
CA ASP A 93 38.79 80.79 -6.03
C ASP A 93 38.82 79.59 -5.08
N TYR A 94 39.84 79.45 -4.24
CA TYR A 94 39.84 78.45 -3.17
C TYR A 94 38.82 78.77 -2.08
N PHE A 95 38.65 80.04 -1.72
CA PHE A 95 37.60 80.45 -0.78
C PHE A 95 36.21 80.24 -1.38
N VAL A 96 35.99 80.65 -2.62
CA VAL A 96 34.72 80.44 -3.33
C VAL A 96 34.44 78.95 -3.52
N MET A 97 35.43 78.13 -3.88
CA MET A 97 35.29 76.68 -3.99
C MET A 97 35.05 76.03 -2.61
N ALA A 98 35.69 76.52 -1.55
CA ALA A 98 35.48 76.03 -0.19
C ALA A 98 34.07 76.38 0.33
N THR A 99 33.60 77.62 0.13
CA THR A 99 32.26 78.03 0.54
C THR A 99 31.18 77.38 -0.32
N ALA A 100 31.40 77.25 -1.64
CA ALA A 100 30.48 76.55 -2.53
C ALA A 100 30.39 75.05 -2.20
N SER A 101 31.54 74.39 -1.97
CA SER A 101 31.56 72.98 -1.56
C SER A 101 30.95 72.78 -0.18
N ALA A 102 31.21 73.67 0.79
CA ALA A 102 30.57 73.63 2.11
C ALA A 102 29.05 73.84 2.03
N GLY A 103 28.57 74.75 1.19
CA GLY A 103 27.14 74.96 0.95
C GLY A 103 26.46 73.75 0.30
N LEU A 104 27.12 73.12 -0.67
CA LEU A 104 26.64 71.90 -1.32
C LEU A 104 26.61 70.72 -0.35
N CYS A 105 27.68 70.56 0.46
CA CYS A 105 27.76 69.52 1.49
C CYS A 105 26.67 69.71 2.56
N TYR A 106 26.43 70.95 3.00
CA TYR A 106 25.39 71.27 3.97
C TYR A 106 23.98 71.04 3.39
N GLY A 107 23.76 71.36 2.11
CA GLY A 107 22.51 71.08 1.41
C GLY A 107 22.21 69.58 1.32
N VAL A 108 23.20 68.76 0.96
CA VAL A 108 23.08 67.29 0.91
C VAL A 108 22.84 66.71 2.30
N TYR A 109 23.54 67.21 3.32
CA TYR A 109 23.34 66.78 4.71
C TYR A 109 21.92 67.09 5.22
N GLN A 110 21.37 68.27 4.92
CA GLN A 110 20.00 68.64 5.25
C GLN A 110 18.97 67.74 4.56
N LEU A 111 19.15 67.46 3.25
CA LEU A 111 18.30 66.52 2.52
C LEU A 111 18.38 65.10 3.10
N ALA A 112 19.59 64.64 3.41
CA ALA A 112 19.79 63.32 4.00
C ALA A 112 19.10 63.22 5.36
N LYS A 113 19.30 64.19 6.26
CA LYS A 113 18.71 64.19 7.59
C LYS A 113 17.19 64.34 7.58
N ARG A 114 16.63 65.13 6.67
CA ARG A 114 15.19 65.46 6.66
C ARG A 114 14.35 64.52 5.79
N TYR A 115 14.92 63.90 4.77
CA TYR A 115 14.19 63.05 3.82
C TYR A 115 14.70 61.61 3.74
N VAL A 116 16.00 61.36 3.91
CA VAL A 116 16.58 60.01 3.77
C VAL A 116 16.54 59.25 5.09
N VAL A 117 16.93 59.88 6.20
CA VAL A 117 16.89 59.30 7.56
C VAL A 117 15.49 58.83 7.97
N PRO A 118 14.40 59.62 7.85
CA PRO A 118 13.07 59.14 8.23
C PRO A 118 12.53 58.05 7.30
N ASN A 119 13.10 57.88 6.10
CA ASN A 119 12.68 56.84 5.14
C ASN A 119 13.55 55.57 5.21
N LEU A 120 14.73 55.64 5.86
CA LEU A 120 15.58 54.48 6.18
C LEU A 120 15.41 53.97 7.62
N LEU A 121 14.84 54.76 8.52
CA LEU A 121 14.43 54.32 9.87
C LEU A 121 12.90 54.11 10.06
N PRO A 122 12.16 53.43 9.17
CA PRO A 122 10.82 52.93 9.48
C PRO A 122 10.80 51.42 9.82
N GLU A 123 10.09 51.07 10.90
CA GLU A 123 9.39 49.78 11.16
C GLU A 123 10.13 48.42 11.25
N SER A 124 11.46 48.34 11.31
CA SER A 124 12.13 47.03 11.43
C SER A 124 11.86 46.26 12.74
N HIS A 125 11.44 46.93 13.82
CA HIS A 125 11.17 46.26 15.10
C HIS A 125 9.90 45.41 15.08
N SER A 126 8.79 45.90 14.51
CA SER A 126 7.51 45.16 14.53
C SER A 126 7.55 43.91 13.66
N LYS A 127 8.20 43.97 12.48
CA LYS A 127 8.34 42.82 11.59
C LYS A 127 9.28 41.75 12.15
N LEU A 128 10.34 42.17 12.85
CA LEU A 128 11.25 41.23 13.52
C LEU A 128 10.61 40.58 14.74
N GLU A 129 9.80 41.31 15.51
CA GLU A 129 9.01 40.73 16.61
C GLU A 129 8.02 39.70 16.08
N GLN A 130 7.33 40.00 14.97
CA GLN A 130 6.41 39.09 14.30
C GLN A 130 7.12 37.81 13.80
N ASP A 131 8.29 37.95 13.18
CA ASP A 131 9.07 36.82 12.68
C ASP A 131 9.58 35.94 13.84
N LYS A 132 10.06 36.54 14.93
CA LYS A 132 10.43 35.79 16.15
C LYS A 132 9.27 35.01 16.74
N GLN A 133 8.08 35.61 16.78
CA GLN A 133 6.86 34.93 17.26
C GLN A 133 6.48 33.77 16.33
N GLN A 134 6.56 33.96 15.02
CA GLN A 134 6.30 32.89 14.05
C GLN A 134 7.32 31.75 14.17
N ILE A 135 8.60 32.06 14.36
CA ILE A 135 9.65 31.08 14.58
C ILE A 135 9.41 30.30 15.88
N MET A 136 9.09 30.98 16.98
CA MET A 136 8.74 30.31 18.25
C MET A 136 7.53 29.39 18.09
N GLU A 137 6.48 29.83 17.39
CA GLU A 137 5.31 28.98 17.10
C GLU A 137 5.67 27.76 16.24
N GLN A 138 6.58 27.91 15.27
CA GLN A 138 7.08 26.75 14.51
C GLN A 138 7.93 25.82 15.38
N PHE A 139 8.72 26.33 16.32
CA PHE A 139 9.47 25.50 17.28
C PHE A 139 8.53 24.71 18.17
N ASP A 140 7.53 25.35 18.77
CA ASP A 140 6.51 24.66 19.59
C ASP A 140 5.78 23.58 18.76
N ARG A 141 5.45 23.87 17.50
CA ARG A 141 4.85 22.88 16.59
C ARG A 141 5.81 21.73 16.27
N MET A 142 7.10 22.00 16.09
CA MET A 142 8.10 20.96 15.84
C MET A 142 8.33 20.10 17.07
N GLU A 143 8.37 20.68 18.26
CA GLU A 143 8.46 19.94 19.54
C GLU A 143 7.23 19.04 19.72
N GLN A 144 6.04 19.56 19.47
CA GLN A 144 4.81 18.77 19.50
C GLN A 144 4.82 17.65 18.46
N LEU A 145 5.32 17.90 17.25
CA LEU A 145 5.45 16.89 16.22
C LEU A 145 6.49 15.82 16.61
N LEU A 146 7.61 16.23 17.21
CA LEU A 146 8.64 15.30 17.67
C LEU A 146 8.12 14.42 18.80
N GLU A 147 7.40 14.98 19.78
CA GLU A 147 6.73 14.22 20.84
C GLU A 147 5.67 13.27 20.25
N THR A 148 4.91 13.73 19.25
CA THR A 148 3.95 12.88 18.54
C THR A 148 4.66 11.74 17.80
N ILE A 149 5.78 12.00 17.12
CA ILE A 149 6.55 10.97 16.42
C ILE A 149 7.17 9.98 17.41
N GLU A 150 7.71 10.44 18.54
CA GLU A 150 8.28 9.55 19.56
C GLU A 150 7.20 8.68 20.22
N THR A 151 6.05 9.27 20.55
CA THR A 151 4.90 8.53 21.09
C THR A 151 4.32 7.56 20.05
N GLU A 152 4.22 7.95 18.78
CA GLU A 152 3.79 7.08 17.69
C GLU A 152 4.80 5.95 17.45
N HIS A 153 6.11 6.22 17.47
CA HIS A 153 7.16 5.22 17.28
C HIS A 153 7.19 4.20 18.42
N SER A 154 7.10 4.67 19.66
CA SER A 154 7.01 3.77 20.82
C SER A 154 5.71 2.98 20.84
N ALA A 155 4.58 3.57 20.44
CA ALA A 155 3.32 2.87 20.31
C ALA A 155 3.32 1.87 19.13
N SER A 156 3.97 2.19 18.01
CA SER A 156 4.14 1.28 16.87
C SER A 156 4.99 0.08 17.24
N THR A 157 6.12 0.32 17.91
CA THR A 157 6.99 -0.76 18.41
C THR A 157 6.24 -1.69 19.35
N LYS A 158 5.45 -1.15 20.29
CA LYS A 158 4.62 -1.96 21.19
C LYS A 158 3.56 -2.78 20.45
N ARG A 159 2.86 -2.17 19.48
CA ARG A 159 1.88 -2.89 18.66
C ARG A 159 2.53 -4.01 17.85
N GLU A 160 3.72 -3.78 17.32
CA GLU A 160 4.48 -4.78 16.59
C GLU A 160 4.91 -5.93 17.51
N THR A 161 5.44 -5.64 18.71
CA THR A 161 5.80 -6.69 19.68
C THR A 161 4.58 -7.49 20.15
N ASP A 162 3.44 -6.83 20.38
CA ASP A 162 2.19 -7.49 20.76
C ASP A 162 1.70 -8.42 19.64
N LYS A 163 1.84 -8.00 18.38
CA LYS A 163 1.50 -8.83 17.21
C LYS A 163 2.43 -10.02 17.05
N PHE A 164 3.74 -9.85 17.27
CA PHE A 164 4.67 -10.98 17.28
C PHE A 164 4.32 -11.98 18.39
N GLN A 165 3.96 -11.51 19.58
CA GLN A 165 3.54 -12.39 20.66
C GLN A 165 2.23 -13.13 20.34
N GLU A 166 1.26 -12.47 19.72
CA GLU A 166 0.02 -13.09 19.23
C GLU A 166 0.32 -14.14 18.16
N LEU A 167 1.23 -13.86 17.23
CA LEU A 167 1.65 -14.81 16.20
C LEU A 167 2.35 -16.02 16.81
N ASP A 168 3.25 -15.85 17.78
CA ASP A 168 3.91 -16.95 18.49
C ASP A 168 2.88 -17.85 19.19
N GLN A 169 1.86 -17.24 19.82
CA GLN A 169 0.77 -17.99 20.45
C GLN A 169 -0.04 -18.81 19.43
N VAL A 170 -0.36 -18.22 18.28
CA VAL A 170 -1.08 -18.91 17.19
C VAL A 170 -0.23 -20.03 16.60
N VAL A 171 1.09 -19.87 16.49
CA VAL A 171 1.99 -20.92 16.03
C VAL A 171 1.98 -22.11 16.99
N VAL A 172 2.04 -21.86 18.31
CA VAL A 172 1.96 -22.91 19.33
C VAL A 172 0.59 -23.61 19.31
N GLU A 173 -0.50 -22.85 19.15
CA GLU A 173 -1.84 -23.41 19.03
C GLU A 173 -1.98 -24.27 17.76
N LEU A 174 -1.44 -23.81 16.63
CA LEU A 174 -1.44 -24.55 15.37
C LEU A 174 -0.61 -25.82 15.47
N GLN A 175 0.56 -25.78 16.12
CA GLN A 175 1.37 -26.96 16.40
C GLN A 175 0.59 -27.96 17.27
N THR A 176 -0.10 -27.47 18.30
CA THR A 176 -0.91 -28.29 19.20
C THR A 176 -2.11 -28.90 18.48
N ALA A 177 -2.80 -28.12 17.65
CA ALA A 177 -3.92 -28.57 16.83
C ALA A 177 -3.49 -29.58 15.78
N LEU A 178 -2.33 -29.39 15.15
CA LEU A 178 -1.74 -30.33 14.20
C LEU A 178 -1.37 -31.65 14.90
N GLU A 179 -0.77 -31.58 16.08
CA GLU A 179 -0.42 -32.76 16.87
C GLU A 179 -1.67 -33.48 17.40
N GLY A 180 -2.68 -32.73 17.82
CA GLY A 180 -4.01 -33.26 18.17
C GLY A 180 -4.68 -33.96 16.98
N THR A 181 -4.61 -33.36 15.79
CA THR A 181 -5.14 -33.94 14.55
C THR A 181 -4.39 -35.22 14.16
N LYS A 182 -3.05 -35.22 14.29
CA LYS A 182 -2.23 -36.40 14.06
C LYS A 182 -2.61 -37.53 15.03
N ARG A 183 -2.69 -37.24 16.33
CA ARG A 183 -3.12 -38.22 17.34
C ARG A 183 -4.54 -38.74 17.08
N ALA A 184 -5.46 -37.87 16.67
CA ALA A 184 -6.83 -38.28 16.33
C ALA A 184 -6.86 -39.20 15.11
N ARG A 185 -6.03 -38.91 14.10
CA ARG A 185 -5.86 -39.77 12.92
C ARG A 185 -5.27 -41.12 13.28
N ASP A 186 -4.23 -41.16 14.11
CA ASP A 186 -3.62 -42.40 14.58
C ASP A 186 -4.63 -43.25 15.37
N LYS A 187 -5.42 -42.62 16.25
CA LYS A 187 -6.52 -43.29 16.95
C LYS A 187 -7.60 -43.81 16.00
N LEU A 188 -8.01 -43.03 15.00
CA LEU A 188 -8.97 -43.49 13.99
C LEU A 188 -8.43 -44.69 13.20
N GLU A 189 -7.13 -44.72 12.90
CA GLU A 189 -6.51 -45.88 12.25
C GLU A 189 -6.56 -47.12 13.14
N ASP A 190 -6.27 -46.98 14.42
CA ASP A 190 -6.37 -48.07 15.40
C ASP A 190 -7.83 -48.52 15.59
N ASP A 191 -8.78 -47.60 15.70
CA ASP A 191 -10.21 -47.90 15.82
C ASP A 191 -10.74 -48.60 14.56
N VAL A 192 -10.30 -48.19 13.36
CA VAL A 192 -10.63 -48.88 12.10
C VAL A 192 -10.04 -50.29 12.08
N ARG A 193 -8.81 -50.48 12.60
CA ARG A 193 -8.20 -51.81 12.71
C ARG A 193 -9.00 -52.70 13.66
N ILE A 194 -9.44 -52.17 14.81
CA ILE A 194 -10.26 -52.88 15.79
C ILE A 194 -11.63 -53.20 15.19
N MET A 195 -12.30 -52.22 14.58
CA MET A 195 -13.60 -52.40 13.94
C MET A 195 -13.55 -53.47 12.84
N ARG A 196 -12.46 -53.54 12.07
CA ARG A 196 -12.25 -54.61 11.10
C ARG A 196 -12.20 -55.98 11.76
N LEU A 197 -11.49 -56.11 12.89
CA LEU A 197 -11.42 -57.36 13.64
C LEU A 197 -12.78 -57.74 14.24
N GLU A 198 -13.53 -56.77 14.75
CA GLU A 198 -14.90 -56.97 15.24
C GLU A 198 -15.85 -57.38 14.11
N ILE A 199 -15.75 -56.77 12.93
CA ILE A 199 -16.52 -57.17 11.74
C ILE A 199 -16.19 -58.61 11.35
N GLU A 200 -14.91 -58.99 11.31
CA GLU A 200 -14.50 -60.38 11.06
C GLU A 200 -15.02 -61.33 12.16
N GLY A 201 -15.10 -60.86 13.40
CA GLY A 201 -15.69 -61.59 14.52
C GLY A 201 -17.20 -61.78 14.40
N ILE A 202 -17.93 -60.71 14.04
CA ILE A 202 -19.38 -60.74 13.78
C ILE A 202 -19.67 -61.63 12.58
N GLN A 203 -18.87 -61.53 11.52
CA GLN A 203 -18.99 -62.41 10.36
C GLN A 203 -18.90 -63.89 10.79
N LYS A 204 -17.89 -64.24 11.58
CA LYS A 204 -17.73 -65.60 12.11
C LYS A 204 -18.89 -66.02 13.02
N SER A 205 -19.39 -65.13 13.89
CA SER A 205 -20.50 -65.46 14.78
C SER A 205 -21.81 -65.61 14.02
N VAL A 206 -22.04 -64.80 12.98
CA VAL A 206 -23.18 -64.93 12.06
C VAL A 206 -23.09 -66.24 11.28
N ASP A 207 -21.94 -66.56 10.68
CA ASP A 207 -21.73 -67.83 9.96
C ASP A 207 -21.95 -69.04 10.89
N THR A 208 -21.46 -68.96 12.13
CA THR A 208 -21.66 -69.99 13.16
C THR A 208 -23.13 -70.12 13.54
N PHE A 209 -23.83 -69.00 13.78
CA PHE A 209 -25.25 -68.98 14.10
C PHE A 209 -26.09 -69.53 12.95
N ILE A 210 -25.76 -69.20 11.70
CA ILE A 210 -26.42 -69.77 10.52
C ILE A 210 -26.19 -71.28 10.45
N ALA A 211 -24.96 -71.75 10.65
CA ALA A 211 -24.65 -73.18 10.63
C ALA A 211 -25.39 -73.95 11.73
N GLU A 212 -25.37 -73.44 12.97
CA GLU A 212 -26.03 -74.05 14.12
C GLU A 212 -27.55 -74.02 13.96
N ASN A 213 -28.12 -72.88 13.58
CA ASN A 213 -29.57 -72.70 13.47
C ASN A 213 -30.18 -73.39 12.24
N ASN A 214 -29.44 -73.55 11.13
CA ASN A 214 -29.89 -74.34 9.97
C ASN A 214 -29.90 -75.86 10.25
N SER A 215 -29.08 -76.32 11.18
CA SER A 215 -29.14 -77.70 11.69
C SER A 215 -30.30 -77.93 12.66
N ASN A 216 -30.89 -76.86 13.20
CA ASN A 216 -31.90 -76.95 14.24
C ASN A 216 -33.24 -77.41 13.64
N PRO A 217 -33.78 -78.58 14.05
CA PRO A 217 -34.99 -79.15 13.46
C PRO A 217 -36.22 -78.26 13.64
N ALA A 218 -36.25 -77.39 14.65
CA ALA A 218 -37.33 -76.42 14.85
C ALA A 218 -37.42 -75.38 13.72
N VAL A 219 -36.28 -74.89 13.21
CA VAL A 219 -36.22 -73.91 12.12
C VAL A 219 -36.58 -74.55 10.78
N ARG A 220 -36.17 -75.81 10.57
CA ARG A 220 -36.58 -76.59 9.40
C ARG A 220 -38.09 -76.83 9.38
N LYS A 221 -38.67 -77.24 10.51
CA LYS A 221 -40.13 -77.37 10.67
C LYS A 221 -40.84 -76.06 10.43
N LEU A 222 -40.35 -74.95 10.97
CA LEU A 222 -40.92 -73.62 10.69
C LEU A 222 -40.82 -73.23 9.21
N ASN A 223 -39.71 -73.53 8.53
CA ASN A 223 -39.57 -73.26 7.10
C ASN A 223 -40.49 -74.14 6.24
N GLU A 224 -40.68 -75.41 6.64
CA GLU A 224 -41.66 -76.33 6.04
C GLU A 224 -43.09 -75.88 6.29
N GLU A 225 -43.42 -75.42 7.50
CA GLU A 225 -44.72 -74.87 7.88
C GLU A 225 -45.01 -73.56 7.17
N ILE A 226 -44.03 -72.67 7.01
CA ILE A 226 -44.18 -71.43 6.22
C ILE A 226 -44.32 -71.75 4.74
N SER A 227 -43.56 -72.72 4.23
CA SER A 227 -43.67 -73.15 2.84
C SER A 227 -45.02 -73.81 2.56
N SER A 228 -45.53 -74.59 3.52
CA SER A 228 -46.85 -75.21 3.43
C SER A 228 -47.97 -74.17 3.62
N LEU A 229 -47.82 -73.19 4.50
CA LEU A 229 -48.73 -72.04 4.61
C LEU A 229 -48.71 -71.18 3.36
N LYS A 230 -47.55 -70.98 2.74
CA LYS A 230 -47.42 -70.22 1.49
C LYS A 230 -48.01 -71.00 0.33
N ALA A 231 -47.86 -72.32 0.30
CA ALA A 231 -48.53 -73.19 -0.66
C ALA A 231 -50.04 -73.11 -0.44
N LEU A 232 -50.53 -73.24 0.80
CA LEU A 232 -51.95 -73.07 1.14
C LEU A 232 -52.46 -71.68 0.79
N LEU A 233 -51.69 -70.63 1.06
CA LEU A 233 -52.06 -69.25 0.73
C LEU A 233 -52.16 -69.09 -0.78
N ARG A 234 -51.18 -69.55 -1.56
CA ARG A 234 -51.24 -69.52 -3.03
C ARG A 234 -52.37 -70.35 -3.59
N THR A 235 -52.64 -71.52 -3.00
CA THR A 235 -53.75 -72.38 -3.41
C THR A 235 -55.09 -71.73 -3.06
N SER A 236 -55.15 -71.00 -1.93
CA SER A 236 -56.33 -70.24 -1.51
C SER A 236 -56.53 -68.94 -2.30
N ASP A 237 -55.47 -68.27 -2.73
CA ASP A 237 -55.51 -67.12 -3.64
C ASP A 237 -55.96 -67.55 -5.04
N LEU A 238 -55.56 -68.74 -5.50
CA LEU A 238 -56.05 -69.31 -6.76
C LEU A 238 -57.56 -69.63 -6.70
N LEU A 239 -58.07 -70.02 -5.53
CA LEU A 239 -59.51 -70.22 -5.28
C LEU A 239 -60.27 -68.90 -5.06
N LYS A 240 -59.57 -67.78 -4.85
CA LYS A 240 -60.16 -66.44 -4.70
C LYS A 240 -60.22 -65.65 -6.01
N ALA A 241 -59.68 -66.19 -7.10
CA ALA A 241 -59.57 -65.52 -8.41
C ALA A 241 -60.78 -65.71 -9.35
N SER A 242 -61.98 -66.08 -8.86
CA SER A 242 -63.22 -66.01 -9.65
C SER A 242 -64.13 -64.87 -9.17
N SER A 243 -63.80 -63.62 -9.52
CA SER A 243 -64.71 -62.46 -9.61
C SER A 243 -63.99 -61.25 -10.25
N PRO A 244 -64.72 -60.35 -10.96
CA PRO A 244 -64.20 -59.51 -12.06
C PRO A 244 -63.50 -58.21 -11.58
N PRO A 245 -62.86 -57.45 -12.50
CA PRO A 245 -61.88 -56.43 -12.13
C PRO A 245 -62.55 -55.10 -11.76
N SER A 246 -62.05 -54.45 -10.71
CA SER A 246 -62.15 -53.00 -10.60
C SER A 246 -60.84 -52.41 -10.10
N GLU A 247 -60.49 -51.38 -10.83
CA GLU A 247 -59.26 -50.58 -10.85
C GLU A 247 -58.92 -49.89 -9.52
N GLN A 248 -57.60 -49.77 -9.29
CA GLN A 248 -56.90 -48.58 -8.79
C GLN A 248 -57.27 -48.07 -7.36
N ASN A 249 -56.36 -47.74 -6.44
CA ASN A 249 -54.93 -47.52 -6.46
C ASN A 249 -54.44 -47.42 -5.00
N LYS A 250 -53.32 -48.10 -4.71
CA LYS A 250 -52.28 -47.82 -3.69
C LYS A 250 -52.64 -47.75 -2.20
N SER A 251 -52.28 -48.87 -1.56
CA SER A 251 -51.92 -49.05 -0.16
C SER A 251 -50.80 -48.11 0.34
N PRO A 252 -50.70 -47.91 1.67
CA PRO A 252 -49.52 -47.39 2.33
C PRO A 252 -48.48 -48.51 2.54
N LEU A 253 -47.20 -48.21 2.37
CA LEU A 253 -46.09 -49.10 2.72
C LEU A 253 -45.20 -48.39 3.76
N PRO A 254 -44.83 -49.07 4.87
CA PRO A 254 -43.88 -48.55 5.85
C PRO A 254 -42.45 -48.97 5.46
N GLY A 255 -41.55 -48.02 5.31
CA GLY A 255 -40.14 -48.28 5.00
C GLY A 255 -39.27 -47.08 5.32
N ALA A 256 -38.48 -47.21 6.38
CA ALA A 256 -37.20 -46.52 6.63
C ALA A 256 -37.15 -44.99 6.43
N GLU A 257 -37.84 -44.22 7.27
CA GLU A 257 -37.42 -42.86 7.64
C GLU A 257 -37.42 -42.74 9.17
N VAL A 258 -36.30 -43.10 9.79
CA VAL A 258 -35.97 -42.62 11.15
C VAL A 258 -34.51 -42.21 11.14
N ILE A 259 -34.20 -41.19 10.35
CA ILE A 259 -33.12 -40.27 10.70
C ILE A 259 -33.86 -38.98 11.03
N PRO A 260 -33.93 -38.54 12.30
CA PRO A 260 -34.53 -37.25 12.60
C PRO A 260 -33.77 -36.18 11.81
N SER A 261 -34.51 -35.44 10.98
CA SER A 261 -33.95 -34.31 10.24
C SER A 261 -33.36 -33.33 11.25
N ALA A 262 -32.14 -32.85 11.02
CA ALA A 262 -31.45 -31.92 11.92
C ALA A 262 -32.29 -30.67 12.25
N SER A 263 -33.23 -30.31 11.39
CA SER A 263 -34.21 -29.24 11.58
C SER A 263 -35.20 -29.50 12.73
N GLU A 264 -35.62 -30.74 12.99
CA GLU A 264 -36.52 -31.08 14.10
C GLU A 264 -35.80 -31.13 15.44
N ILE A 265 -34.51 -31.52 15.46
CA ILE A 265 -33.69 -31.51 16.68
C ILE A 265 -33.39 -30.07 17.11
N LEU A 266 -33.14 -29.17 16.14
CA LEU A 266 -32.95 -27.74 16.40
C LEU A 266 -34.25 -27.06 16.86
N ALA A 267 -35.41 -27.47 16.36
CA ALA A 267 -36.71 -26.93 16.77
C ALA A 267 -37.11 -27.35 18.20
N LYS A 268 -36.64 -28.51 18.69
CA LYS A 268 -36.90 -28.99 20.05
C LYS A 268 -35.94 -28.46 21.12
N MET A 269 -34.87 -27.80 20.74
CA MET A 269 -33.91 -27.22 21.68
C MET A 269 -34.36 -25.80 22.03
N ASN A 270 -35.02 -25.64 23.17
CA ASN A 270 -35.52 -24.36 23.68
C ASN A 270 -34.36 -23.45 24.09
N PHE A 271 -33.78 -22.73 23.13
CA PHE A 271 -32.82 -21.67 23.39
C PHE A 271 -33.55 -20.42 23.90
N PRO A 272 -33.08 -19.76 24.99
CA PRO A 272 -33.66 -18.51 25.43
C PRO A 272 -33.51 -17.45 24.32
N LYS A 273 -34.65 -16.87 23.89
CA LYS A 273 -34.71 -15.71 22.99
C LYS A 273 -33.86 -14.59 23.57
N LYS A 274 -32.67 -14.38 23.00
CA LYS A 274 -31.86 -13.18 23.25
C LYS A 274 -32.32 -12.13 22.24
N SER A 275 -32.73 -10.99 22.76
CA SER A 275 -33.17 -9.80 22.02
C SER A 275 -32.14 -9.32 20.99
N ASP A 276 -32.64 -8.78 19.87
CA ASP A 276 -31.92 -8.19 18.72
C ASP A 276 -31.03 -6.97 19.06
N ALA A 277 -30.07 -7.11 19.97
CA ALA A 277 -29.16 -6.02 20.37
C ALA A 277 -27.68 -6.30 20.09
N ASP A 278 -27.27 -7.53 19.79
CA ASP A 278 -25.87 -7.85 19.51
C ASP A 278 -25.74 -8.72 18.25
N THR A 279 -25.73 -8.06 17.10
CA THR A 279 -25.17 -8.62 15.87
C THR A 279 -23.99 -7.75 15.44
N PRO A 280 -22.82 -8.35 15.16
CA PRO A 280 -21.64 -7.60 14.78
C PRO A 280 -21.86 -6.89 13.43
N ALA A 281 -21.34 -5.67 13.31
CA ALA A 281 -21.63 -4.72 12.23
C ALA A 281 -21.38 -5.27 10.80
N TRP A 282 -20.55 -6.30 10.64
CA TRP A 282 -20.28 -6.95 9.36
C TRP A 282 -21.46 -7.78 8.81
N LYS A 283 -22.39 -8.23 9.68
CA LYS A 283 -23.57 -9.00 9.24
C LYS A 283 -24.69 -8.07 8.75
N LYS A 284 -24.86 -6.91 9.39
CA LYS A 284 -25.87 -5.90 9.05
C LYS A 284 -25.65 -5.27 7.68
N SER A 285 -24.39 -5.16 7.25
CA SER A 285 -23.99 -4.65 5.93
C SER A 285 -24.22 -5.64 4.80
N ARG A 286 -24.37 -6.93 5.09
CA ARG A 286 -24.63 -7.98 4.09
C ARG A 286 -26.11 -8.11 3.73
N GLU A 287 -27.00 -7.88 4.70
CA GLU A 287 -28.45 -8.01 4.50
C GLU A 287 -29.06 -6.77 3.84
N THR A 288 -28.48 -5.58 4.02
CA THR A 288 -28.91 -4.36 3.30
C THR A 288 -28.44 -4.31 1.84
N ALA A 289 -27.44 -5.10 1.45
CA ALA A 289 -26.93 -5.16 0.07
C ALA A 289 -27.82 -5.99 -0.88
N ALA A 290 -28.75 -6.80 -0.36
CA ALA A 290 -29.60 -7.66 -1.17
C ALA A 290 -30.88 -6.96 -1.69
N ASN A 291 -31.20 -5.76 -1.18
CA ASN A 291 -32.46 -5.08 -1.49
C ASN A 291 -32.27 -3.56 -1.62
N ASP A 292 -31.37 -3.08 -2.48
CA ASP A 292 -31.64 -1.92 -3.34
C ASP A 292 -30.46 -1.67 -4.30
N LYS A 293 -30.79 -1.06 -5.43
CA LYS A 293 -29.89 -0.75 -6.56
C LYS A 293 -28.95 0.43 -6.28
N SER A 294 -28.29 0.47 -5.13
CA SER A 294 -27.39 1.57 -4.74
C SER A 294 -25.99 1.07 -4.41
N ILE A 295 -25.18 0.94 -5.45
CA ILE A 295 -23.72 0.76 -5.32
C ILE A 295 -23.16 2.06 -4.71
N PRO A 296 -22.49 2.01 -3.53
CA PRO A 296 -21.86 3.19 -2.93
C PRO A 296 -20.75 3.77 -3.83
N GLU A 297 -20.59 5.09 -3.86
CA GLU A 297 -19.68 5.79 -4.78
C GLU A 297 -18.21 5.34 -4.68
N TRP A 298 -17.74 4.96 -3.49
CA TRP A 298 -16.38 4.46 -3.31
C TRP A 298 -16.10 3.16 -4.08
N GLN A 299 -17.14 2.38 -4.38
CA GLN A 299 -17.05 1.11 -5.09
C GLN A 299 -17.05 1.30 -6.61
N LYS A 300 -17.69 2.37 -7.12
CA LYS A 300 -17.61 2.74 -8.55
C LYS A 300 -16.22 3.29 -8.91
N ALA A 301 -15.60 4.06 -8.02
CA ALA A 301 -14.25 4.58 -8.22
C ALA A 301 -13.17 3.48 -8.31
N ALA A 302 -13.44 2.30 -7.75
CA ALA A 302 -12.56 1.12 -7.85
C ALA A 302 -12.79 0.31 -9.14
N ALA A 303 -14.01 0.29 -9.67
CA ALA A 303 -14.36 -0.48 -10.87
C ALA A 303 -13.99 0.21 -12.19
N GLU A 304 -13.89 1.55 -12.22
CA GLU A 304 -13.47 2.31 -13.41
C GLU A 304 -11.94 2.45 -13.57
N LYS A 305 -11.15 2.09 -12.55
CA LYS A 305 -9.69 2.08 -12.69
C LYS A 305 -9.24 0.80 -13.40
N ALA A 306 -8.81 0.96 -14.65
CA ALA A 306 -8.08 -0.04 -15.41
C ALA A 306 -6.94 -0.66 -14.56
N PRO A 307 -6.61 -1.96 -14.77
CA PRO A 307 -5.64 -2.66 -13.94
C PRO A 307 -4.29 -1.94 -13.98
N THR A 308 -3.89 -1.41 -12.83
CA THR A 308 -2.54 -0.85 -12.65
C THR A 308 -1.53 -1.97 -12.84
N PRO A 309 -0.49 -1.80 -13.70
CA PRO A 309 0.53 -2.81 -13.88
C PRO A 309 1.24 -3.07 -12.54
N ILE A 310 1.45 -4.35 -12.24
CA ILE A 310 2.15 -4.82 -11.05
C ILE A 310 3.52 -4.10 -10.97
N PRO A 311 3.84 -3.42 -9.86
CA PRO A 311 5.12 -2.76 -9.67
C PRO A 311 6.30 -3.73 -9.86
N GLU A 312 7.37 -3.25 -10.50
CA GLU A 312 8.58 -4.03 -10.81
C GLU A 312 9.19 -4.71 -9.58
N TRP A 313 9.12 -4.09 -8.40
CA TRP A 313 9.63 -4.69 -7.16
C TRP A 313 8.86 -5.94 -6.73
N GLN A 314 7.56 -6.00 -7.01
CA GLN A 314 6.72 -7.16 -6.69
C GLN A 314 6.97 -8.31 -7.67
N LYS A 315 7.32 -8.00 -8.94
CA LYS A 315 7.82 -9.00 -9.89
C LYS A 315 9.20 -9.52 -9.52
N ALA A 316 10.09 -8.63 -9.04
CA ALA A 316 11.43 -9.00 -8.62
C ALA A 316 11.40 -9.98 -7.43
N MET A 317 10.49 -9.81 -6.47
CA MET A 317 10.30 -10.77 -5.38
C MET A 317 9.79 -12.13 -5.86
N LEU A 318 8.76 -12.17 -6.73
CA LEU A 318 8.27 -13.44 -7.27
C LEU A 318 9.32 -14.19 -8.10
N ASN A 319 10.21 -13.46 -8.78
CA ASN A 319 11.28 -14.05 -9.58
C ASN A 319 12.48 -14.49 -8.71
N ALA A 320 12.69 -13.86 -7.56
CA ALA A 320 13.74 -14.22 -6.61
C ALA A 320 13.43 -15.49 -5.80
N GLU A 321 12.16 -15.89 -5.70
CA GLU A 321 11.74 -17.09 -4.95
C GLU A 321 11.83 -18.40 -5.75
N SER A 322 12.27 -18.34 -7.01
CA SER A 322 12.47 -19.53 -7.85
C SER A 322 13.96 -19.82 -8.06
N PRO A 323 14.63 -20.64 -7.22
CA PRO A 323 15.97 -21.10 -7.52
C PRO A 323 15.87 -22.20 -8.59
N SER A 324 16.24 -21.89 -9.84
CA SER A 324 16.52 -22.93 -10.85
C SER A 324 18.03 -23.16 -10.97
N PRO A 325 18.45 -24.42 -11.15
CA PRO A 325 19.79 -24.89 -10.88
C PRO A 325 20.78 -24.57 -12.00
N GLU A 326 22.04 -24.52 -11.58
CA GLU A 326 23.25 -24.47 -12.39
C GLU A 326 23.23 -25.47 -13.55
N THR A 327 23.71 -25.04 -14.71
CA THR A 327 24.31 -25.96 -15.70
C THR A 327 25.52 -25.31 -16.34
N GLU A 328 26.67 -25.90 -16.04
CA GLU A 328 27.95 -25.80 -16.75
C GLU A 328 27.78 -26.02 -18.26
N SER A 329 28.55 -25.27 -19.06
CA SER A 329 29.47 -25.78 -20.08
C SER A 329 30.33 -24.65 -20.65
#